data_AF-A0AA51RW15-F1
#
_entry.id   AF-A0AA51RW15-F1
#
_cell.length_a   1.000
_cell.length_b   1.000
_cell.length_c   1.000
_cell.angle_alpha   90.00
_cell.angle_beta   90.00
_cell.angle_gamma   90.00
#
_symmetry.space_group_name_H-M   'P 1'
#
loop_
_entity.id
_entity.type
_entity.pdbx_description
1 polymer ?
#
loop_
_entity_poly.entity_id
_entity_poly.type
_entity_poly.pdbx_seq_one_letter_code
_entity_poly.pdbx_strand_id
1 'polypeptide(L)'
;MNIKKVLYLLLSSVFVIMLIVSINNTTKWARDFYGLTILTSLSSEDLSYNPFSKDFSWISPSMALYILKTREYPYESCSDMSIEFSRCGEPKVEVASRFIGIVSREAEERAFELIKFLIKKGEPIDAYSSEGYTALQSAVLSNEPELVSLLLKSGANPYLPIKRDSSVYGKNSIEFVDLLIEANKADFSKVKEIMVTNLPKN
;
A
#
# COMPACT_ATOMS: atom_id res chain seq x y z
N MET A 1 36.65 -13.87 -38.25
CA MET A 1 35.27 -13.83 -37.73
C MET A 1 34.56 -12.63 -38.35
N ASN A 2 33.37 -12.79 -38.94
CA ASN A 2 32.66 -11.71 -39.66
C ASN A 2 32.22 -10.62 -38.66
N ILE A 3 32.61 -9.36 -38.88
CA ILE A 3 32.28 -8.21 -38.00
C ILE A 3 30.78 -8.14 -37.69
N LYS A 4 29.91 -8.46 -38.66
CA LYS A 4 28.46 -8.51 -38.45
C LYS A 4 28.04 -9.59 -37.46
N LYS A 5 28.71 -10.76 -37.47
CA LYS A 5 28.46 -11.84 -36.50
C LYS A 5 28.92 -11.45 -35.10
N VAL A 6 30.06 -10.77 -34.96
CA VAL A 6 30.56 -10.28 -33.67
C VAL A 6 29.60 -9.24 -33.09
N LEU A 7 29.16 -8.28 -33.90
CA LEU A 7 28.20 -7.26 -33.49
C LEU A 7 26.85 -7.87 -33.09
N TYR A 8 26.36 -8.84 -33.84
CA TYR A 8 25.13 -9.56 -33.50
C TYR A 8 25.25 -10.29 -32.15
N LEU A 9 26.36 -11.00 -31.92
CA LEU A 9 26.61 -11.68 -30.65
C LEU A 9 26.64 -10.69 -29.48
N LEU A 10 27.33 -9.55 -29.64
CA LEU A 10 27.37 -8.50 -28.62
C LEU A 10 25.99 -7.91 -28.33
N LEU A 11 25.22 -7.53 -29.35
CA LEU A 11 23.86 -7.01 -29.17
C LEU A 11 22.93 -8.03 -28.53
N SER A 12 23.02 -9.30 -28.94
CA SER A 12 22.23 -10.38 -28.33
C SER A 12 22.59 -10.59 -26.86
N SER A 13 23.87 -10.51 -26.49
CA SER A 13 24.29 -10.63 -25.09
C SER A 13 23.80 -9.47 -24.22
N VAL A 14 23.83 -8.23 -24.73
CA VAL A 14 23.30 -7.05 -24.02
C VAL A 14 21.80 -7.20 -23.78
N PHE A 15 21.06 -7.65 -24.79
CA PHE A 15 19.63 -7.90 -24.66
C PHE A 15 19.32 -8.99 -23.62
N VAL A 16 20.07 -10.10 -23.63
CA VAL A 16 19.91 -11.17 -22.63
C VAL A 16 20.20 -10.65 -21.21
N ILE A 17 21.25 -9.84 -21.02
CA ILE A 17 21.55 -9.23 -19.72
C ILE A 17 20.40 -8.31 -19.27
N MET A 18 19.88 -7.46 -20.17
CA MET A 18 18.72 -6.61 -19.87
C MET A 18 17.51 -7.43 -19.42
N LEU A 19 17.19 -8.52 -20.15
CA LEU A 19 16.09 -9.40 -19.77
C LEU A 19 16.31 -10.03 -18.39
N ILE A 20 17.51 -10.51 -18.08
CA ILE A 20 17.80 -11.11 -16.78
C ILE A 20 17.60 -10.10 -15.65
N VAL A 21 18.09 -8.87 -15.81
CA VAL A 21 17.93 -7.80 -14.80
C VAL A 21 16.45 -7.43 -14.65
N SER A 22 15.74 -7.22 -15.76
CA SER A 22 14.31 -6.90 -15.76
C SER A 22 13.45 -7.98 -15.10
N ILE A 23 13.72 -9.26 -15.39
CA ILE A 23 13.05 -10.39 -14.75
C ILE A 23 13.31 -10.36 -13.25
N ASN A 24 14.58 -10.22 -12.85
CA ASN A 24 14.96 -10.20 -11.45
C ASN A 24 14.33 -9.03 -10.67
N ASN A 25 14.19 -7.85 -11.28
CA ASN A 25 13.51 -6.73 -10.65
C ASN A 25 11.99 -6.98 -10.56
N THR A 26 11.38 -7.49 -11.64
CA THR A 26 9.96 -7.84 -11.65
C THR A 26 9.62 -8.91 -10.61
N THR A 27 10.47 -9.92 -10.44
CA THR A 27 10.25 -10.96 -9.43
C THR A 27 10.32 -10.38 -8.03
N LYS A 28 11.23 -9.45 -7.73
CA LYS A 28 11.27 -8.78 -6.41
C LYS A 28 9.94 -8.11 -6.06
N TRP A 29 9.35 -7.37 -6.99
CA TRP A 29 8.04 -6.73 -6.78
C TRP A 29 6.89 -7.75 -6.59
N ALA A 30 6.97 -8.91 -7.26
CA ALA A 30 5.90 -9.90 -7.29
C ALA A 30 5.93 -10.94 -6.16
N ARG A 31 7.01 -10.98 -5.37
CA ARG A 31 7.25 -12.06 -4.39
C ARG A 31 6.37 -12.01 -3.15
N ASP A 32 6.01 -10.82 -2.72
CA ASP A 32 5.13 -10.63 -1.56
C ASP A 32 3.97 -9.66 -1.83
N PHE A 33 3.06 -9.61 -0.86
CA PHE A 33 1.89 -8.75 -0.89
C PHE A 33 2.26 -7.25 -0.90
N TYR A 34 3.34 -6.87 -0.21
CA TYR A 34 3.75 -5.49 -0.04
C TYR A 34 4.20 -4.88 -1.38
N GLY A 35 5.07 -5.60 -2.11
CA GLY A 35 5.56 -5.17 -3.42
C GLY A 35 4.45 -5.02 -4.45
N LEU A 36 3.53 -5.99 -4.53
CA LEU A 36 2.38 -5.85 -5.43
C LEU A 36 1.47 -4.69 -5.03
N THR A 37 1.27 -4.45 -3.74
CA THR A 37 0.47 -3.31 -3.27
C THR A 37 1.11 -1.97 -3.67
N ILE A 38 2.43 -1.84 -3.56
CA ILE A 38 3.13 -0.65 -4.08
C ILE A 38 2.91 -0.50 -5.58
N LEU A 39 3.05 -1.58 -6.36
CA LEU A 39 2.78 -1.51 -7.81
C LEU A 39 1.34 -1.05 -8.09
N THR A 40 0.35 -1.46 -7.30
CA THR A 40 -1.03 -0.97 -7.48
C THR A 40 -1.17 0.53 -7.25
N SER A 41 -0.37 1.11 -6.36
CA SER A 41 -0.42 2.53 -5.99
C SER A 41 0.39 3.44 -6.92
N LEU A 42 1.14 2.89 -7.87
CA LEU A 42 1.83 3.69 -8.90
C LEU A 42 0.86 4.10 -10.00
N SER A 43 1.04 5.30 -10.57
CA SER A 43 0.41 5.65 -11.85
C SER A 43 1.12 4.92 -13.00
N SER A 44 0.48 4.82 -14.16
CA SER A 44 1.13 4.25 -15.36
C SER A 44 2.32 5.09 -15.85
N GLU A 45 2.39 6.36 -15.44
CA GLU A 45 3.44 7.30 -15.80
C GLU A 45 4.65 7.20 -14.87
N ASP A 46 4.45 6.73 -13.63
CA ASP A 46 5.53 6.55 -12.64
C ASP A 46 6.41 5.33 -12.93
N LEU A 47 5.96 4.40 -13.78
CA LEU A 47 6.74 3.23 -14.12
C LEU A 47 7.93 3.59 -15.01
N SER A 48 9.13 3.35 -14.49
CA SER A 48 10.35 3.49 -15.26
C SER A 48 10.42 2.43 -16.36
N TYR A 49 10.63 2.86 -17.62
CA TYR A 49 10.91 1.97 -18.75
C TYR A 49 12.40 1.62 -18.88
N ASN A 50 13.22 2.02 -17.91
CA ASN A 50 14.65 1.68 -17.86
C ASN A 50 14.82 0.32 -17.16
N PRO A 51 15.27 -0.74 -17.85
CA PRO A 51 15.41 -2.08 -17.26
C PRO A 51 16.41 -2.15 -16.10
N PHE A 52 17.28 -1.15 -15.95
CA PHE A 52 18.26 -1.04 -14.88
C PHE A 52 17.82 -0.17 -13.70
N SER A 53 16.64 0.46 -13.76
CA SER A 53 16.10 1.16 -12.60
C SER A 53 15.54 0.16 -11.58
N LYS A 54 15.57 0.53 -10.30
CA LYS A 54 15.03 -0.31 -9.23
C LYS A 54 13.50 -0.45 -9.32
N ASP A 55 12.85 0.56 -9.87
CA ASP A 55 11.39 0.66 -9.94
C ASP A 55 10.82 0.06 -11.23
N PHE A 56 11.67 -0.58 -12.05
CA PHE A 56 11.26 -1.31 -13.22
C PHE A 56 10.47 -2.57 -12.85
N SER A 57 9.31 -2.74 -13.47
CA SER A 57 8.50 -3.97 -13.38
C SER A 57 7.74 -4.21 -14.68
N TRP A 58 7.67 -5.48 -15.13
CA TRP A 58 6.76 -5.88 -16.21
C TRP A 58 5.31 -6.03 -15.76
N ILE A 59 5.05 -5.97 -14.44
CA ILE A 59 3.70 -6.02 -13.90
C ILE A 59 3.18 -4.58 -13.82
N SER A 60 2.19 -4.26 -14.66
CA SER A 60 1.51 -2.96 -14.59
C SER A 60 0.68 -2.83 -13.30
N PRO A 61 0.31 -1.61 -12.87
CA PRO A 61 -0.48 -1.41 -11.65
C PRO A 61 -1.81 -2.18 -11.66
N SER A 62 -2.52 -2.18 -12.79
CA SER A 62 -3.76 -2.95 -12.94
C SER A 62 -3.54 -4.45 -12.92
N MET A 63 -2.42 -4.93 -13.47
CA MET A 63 -2.07 -6.36 -13.42
C MET A 63 -1.70 -6.77 -11.99
N ALA A 64 -0.99 -5.92 -11.23
CA ALA A 64 -0.71 -6.17 -9.82
C ALA A 64 -2.00 -6.33 -9.01
N LEU A 65 -2.99 -5.45 -9.21
CA LEU A 65 -4.29 -5.55 -8.56
C LEU A 65 -5.02 -6.84 -8.96
N TYR A 66 -5.00 -7.19 -10.25
CA TYR A 66 -5.57 -8.44 -10.74
C TYR A 66 -4.93 -9.66 -10.07
N ILE A 67 -3.61 -9.70 -9.95
CA ILE A 67 -2.87 -10.79 -9.28
C ILE A 67 -3.31 -10.90 -7.81
N LEU A 68 -3.34 -9.78 -7.09
CA LEU A 68 -3.77 -9.70 -5.68
C LEU A 68 -5.20 -10.22 -5.45
N LYS A 69 -6.09 -10.03 -6.43
CA LYS A 69 -7.51 -10.42 -6.28
C LYS A 69 -7.82 -11.85 -6.74
N THR A 70 -7.08 -12.37 -7.71
CA THR A 70 -7.48 -13.61 -8.42
C THR A 70 -6.74 -14.84 -7.98
N ARG A 71 -5.55 -14.70 -7.42
CA ARG A 71 -4.77 -15.85 -6.95
C ARG A 71 -4.77 -15.87 -5.44
N GLU A 72 -5.09 -17.02 -4.87
CA GLU A 72 -4.53 -17.45 -3.59
C GLU A 72 -3.03 -17.73 -3.81
N TYR A 73 -2.30 -16.71 -4.26
CA TYR A 73 -0.87 -16.83 -4.45
C TYR A 73 -0.27 -16.90 -3.06
N PRO A 74 0.51 -17.95 -2.72
CA PRO A 74 1.19 -18.02 -1.45
C PRO A 74 2.31 -16.97 -1.49
N TYR A 75 1.95 -15.72 -1.20
CA TYR A 75 2.92 -14.65 -1.02
C TYR A 75 3.96 -15.11 -0.01
N GLU A 76 5.23 -14.88 -0.32
CA GLU A 76 6.25 -15.00 0.71
C GLU A 76 5.80 -14.12 1.88
N SER A 77 5.79 -14.68 3.10
CA SER A 77 5.36 -13.92 4.29
C SER A 77 6.16 -12.62 4.41
N CYS A 78 7.43 -12.66 4.01
CA CYS A 78 8.31 -11.52 3.86
C CYS A 78 9.32 -11.81 2.73
N SER A 79 9.34 -10.98 1.70
CA SER A 79 10.40 -11.01 0.67
C SER A 79 11.45 -9.92 0.92
N ASP A 80 12.52 -9.92 0.11
CA ASP A 80 13.56 -8.88 0.09
C ASP A 80 12.96 -7.46 0.11
N MET A 81 11.84 -7.25 -0.59
CA MET A 81 11.18 -5.95 -0.67
C MET A 81 10.58 -5.51 0.67
N SER A 82 9.72 -6.33 1.28
CA SER A 82 9.17 -6.02 2.60
C SER A 82 10.26 -5.86 3.66
N ILE A 83 11.37 -6.61 3.56
CA ILE A 83 12.51 -6.49 4.48
C ILE A 83 13.23 -5.15 4.29
N GLU A 84 13.50 -4.74 3.04
CA GLU A 84 14.16 -3.47 2.71
C GLU A 84 13.43 -2.28 3.32
N PHE A 85 12.09 -2.30 3.34
CA PHE A 85 11.28 -1.25 3.93
C PHE A 85 10.91 -1.49 5.41
N SER A 86 11.44 -2.54 6.05
CA SER A 86 11.09 -2.94 7.42
C SER A 86 9.58 -3.17 7.64
N ARG A 87 8.90 -3.68 6.62
CA ARG A 87 7.45 -3.92 6.53
C ARG A 87 7.06 -5.40 6.45
N CYS A 88 7.96 -6.28 6.88
CA CYS A 88 7.73 -7.72 6.95
C CYS A 88 6.56 -8.03 7.91
N GLY A 89 5.57 -8.80 7.45
CA GLY A 89 4.42 -9.22 8.26
C GLY A 89 3.38 -8.14 8.56
N GLU A 90 3.38 -7.02 7.82
CA GLU A 90 2.41 -5.94 8.01
C GLU A 90 0.97 -6.37 7.66
N PRO A 91 -0.05 -5.84 8.35
CA PRO A 91 -1.43 -6.14 8.03
C PRO A 91 -1.82 -5.64 6.64
N LYS A 92 -2.43 -6.52 5.83
CA LYS A 92 -2.72 -6.22 4.42
C LYS A 92 -3.65 -5.03 4.22
N VAL A 93 -4.68 -4.89 5.07
CA VAL A 93 -5.62 -3.76 5.02
C VAL A 93 -4.91 -2.45 5.30
N GLU A 94 -4.01 -2.44 6.27
CA GLU A 94 -3.24 -1.24 6.62
C GLU A 94 -2.23 -0.89 5.52
N VAL A 95 -1.49 -1.87 4.99
CA VAL A 95 -0.55 -1.65 3.87
C VAL A 95 -1.26 -1.03 2.66
N ALA A 96 -2.43 -1.53 2.29
CA ALA A 96 -3.22 -0.99 1.18
C ALA A 96 -3.74 0.44 1.44
N SER A 97 -3.84 0.84 2.71
CA SER A 97 -4.35 2.15 3.12
C SER A 97 -3.28 3.25 3.08
N ARG A 98 -1.98 2.91 3.17
CA ARG A 98 -0.87 3.87 3.36
C ARG A 98 -0.68 4.90 2.26
N PHE A 99 -1.04 4.55 1.03
CA PHE A 99 -0.77 5.39 -0.13
C PHE A 99 -1.93 6.32 -0.49
N ILE A 100 -3.09 6.19 0.18
CA ILE A 100 -4.24 7.05 -0.07
C ILE A 100 -3.92 8.47 0.42
N GLY A 101 -4.27 9.49 -0.39
CA GLY A 101 -3.99 10.90 -0.15
C GLY A 101 -2.71 11.43 -0.78
N ILE A 102 -1.80 10.54 -1.21
CA ILE A 102 -0.49 10.92 -1.76
C ILE A 102 -0.27 10.47 -3.20
N VAL A 103 -1.10 9.56 -3.73
CA VAL A 103 -0.98 9.01 -5.08
C VAL A 103 -2.04 9.58 -6.03
N SER A 104 -1.92 9.28 -7.33
CA SER A 104 -2.90 9.73 -8.32
C SER A 104 -4.29 9.14 -8.05
N ARG A 105 -5.32 9.83 -8.53
CA ARG A 105 -6.71 9.36 -8.39
C ARG A 105 -6.91 7.95 -8.94
N GLU A 106 -6.30 7.62 -10.08
CA GLU A 106 -6.44 6.27 -10.65
C GLU A 106 -5.81 5.21 -9.75
N ALA A 107 -4.72 5.53 -9.06
CA ALA A 107 -4.06 4.66 -8.10
C ALA A 107 -4.89 4.52 -6.81
N GLU A 108 -5.50 5.60 -6.32
CA GLU A 108 -6.42 5.54 -5.19
C GLU A 108 -7.62 4.64 -5.48
N GLU A 109 -8.23 4.75 -6.66
CA GLU A 109 -9.36 3.91 -7.05
C GLU A 109 -9.01 2.41 -6.94
N ARG A 110 -7.81 2.03 -7.39
CA ARG A 110 -7.28 0.65 -7.22
C ARG A 110 -7.03 0.29 -5.76
N ALA A 111 -6.48 1.20 -4.95
CA ALA A 111 -6.24 0.98 -3.53
C ALA A 111 -7.56 0.77 -2.77
N PHE A 112 -8.58 1.60 -3.00
CA PHE A 112 -9.92 1.43 -2.45
C PHE A 112 -10.56 0.10 -2.87
N GLU A 113 -10.37 -0.31 -4.12
CA GLU A 113 -10.83 -1.61 -4.60
C GLU A 113 -10.14 -2.77 -3.88
N LEU A 114 -8.82 -2.68 -3.69
CA LEU A 114 -8.02 -3.67 -2.96
C LEU A 114 -8.48 -3.77 -1.49
N ILE A 115 -8.65 -2.64 -0.79
CA ILE A 115 -9.10 -2.60 0.60
C ILE A 115 -10.46 -3.29 0.75
N LYS A 116 -11.43 -2.94 -0.10
CA LYS A 116 -12.77 -3.58 -0.09
C LYS A 116 -12.67 -5.10 -0.32
N PHE A 117 -11.79 -5.53 -1.22
CA PHE A 117 -11.57 -6.94 -1.48
C PHE A 117 -10.98 -7.67 -0.27
N LEU A 118 -9.94 -7.11 0.36
CA LEU A 118 -9.28 -7.70 1.53
C LEU A 118 -10.23 -7.84 2.71
N ILE A 119 -11.02 -6.79 2.99
CA ILE A 119 -12.05 -6.81 4.04
C ILE A 119 -13.08 -7.91 3.74
N LYS A 120 -13.57 -8.01 2.49
CA LYS A 120 -14.51 -9.06 2.09
C LYS A 120 -13.92 -10.47 2.24
N LYS A 121 -12.60 -10.62 2.12
CA LYS A 121 -11.89 -11.89 2.33
C LYS A 121 -11.67 -12.23 3.82
N GLY A 122 -12.05 -11.33 4.74
CA GLY A 122 -11.92 -11.56 6.18
C GLY A 122 -10.54 -11.18 6.73
N GLU A 123 -9.75 -10.39 6.00
CA GLU A 123 -8.51 -9.85 6.52
C GLU A 123 -8.79 -8.96 7.76
N PRO A 124 -7.98 -9.04 8.83
CA PRO A 124 -8.21 -8.27 10.05
C PRO A 124 -8.15 -6.76 9.79
N ILE A 125 -9.29 -6.07 9.94
CA ILE A 125 -9.39 -4.62 9.73
C ILE A 125 -8.72 -3.80 10.84
N ASP A 126 -8.67 -4.36 12.04
CA ASP A 126 -8.19 -3.73 13.28
C ASP A 126 -6.77 -4.18 13.68
N ALA A 127 -6.06 -4.89 12.78
CA ALA A 127 -4.69 -5.28 13.05
C ALA A 127 -3.77 -4.06 13.10
N TYR A 128 -2.83 -4.09 14.05
CA TYR A 128 -1.83 -3.05 14.22
C TYR A 128 -0.67 -3.26 13.26
N SER A 129 -0.27 -2.20 12.58
CA SER A 129 0.98 -2.14 11.84
C SER A 129 2.18 -2.19 12.79
N SER A 130 3.36 -2.41 12.22
CA SER A 130 4.65 -2.32 12.93
C SER A 130 4.87 -0.95 13.58
N GLU A 131 4.20 0.10 13.08
CA GLU A 131 4.24 1.45 13.64
C GLU A 131 3.28 1.67 14.81
N GLY A 132 2.44 0.67 15.13
CA GLY A 132 1.47 0.75 16.21
C GLY A 132 0.17 1.46 15.84
N TYR A 133 -0.17 1.55 14.55
CA TYR A 133 -1.44 2.10 14.07
C TYR A 133 -2.34 1.02 13.45
N THR A 134 -3.65 1.16 13.59
CA THR A 134 -4.62 0.45 12.74
C THR A 134 -4.84 1.20 11.44
N ALA A 135 -5.45 0.56 10.43
CA ALA A 135 -5.79 1.23 9.17
C ALA A 135 -6.65 2.49 9.37
N LEU A 136 -7.59 2.46 10.33
CA LEU A 136 -8.44 3.61 10.66
C LEU A 136 -7.63 4.76 11.27
N GLN A 137 -6.67 4.45 12.14
CA GLN A 137 -5.81 5.46 12.76
C GLN A 137 -4.89 6.12 11.72
N SER A 138 -4.34 5.34 10.78
CA SER A 138 -3.58 5.87 9.63
C SER A 138 -4.45 6.77 8.75
N ALA A 139 -5.70 6.38 8.47
CA ALA A 139 -6.64 7.20 7.68
C ALA A 139 -6.97 8.54 8.37
N VAL A 140 -7.13 8.52 9.71
CA VAL A 140 -7.29 9.74 10.51
C VAL A 140 -6.05 10.61 10.43
N LEU A 141 -4.85 10.05 10.62
CA LEU A 141 -3.59 10.80 10.56
C LEU A 141 -3.38 11.48 9.21
N SER A 142 -3.70 10.77 8.12
CA SER A 142 -3.57 11.29 6.74
C SER A 142 -4.70 12.25 6.34
N ASN A 143 -5.68 12.51 7.22
CA ASN A 143 -6.87 13.33 6.94
C ASN A 143 -7.68 12.83 5.72
N GLU A 144 -7.93 11.52 5.64
CA GLU A 144 -8.57 10.86 4.48
C GLU A 144 -10.05 10.48 4.75
N PRO A 145 -11.02 11.36 4.45
CA PRO A 145 -12.40 11.18 4.90
C PRO A 145 -13.11 10.02 4.20
N GLU A 146 -12.85 9.79 2.91
CA GLU A 146 -13.42 8.66 2.17
C GLU A 146 -12.93 7.32 2.74
N LEU A 147 -11.65 7.22 3.09
CA LEU A 147 -11.06 6.03 3.69
C LEU A 147 -11.58 5.79 5.11
N VAL A 148 -11.67 6.84 5.94
CA VAL A 148 -12.29 6.76 7.27
C VAL A 148 -13.73 6.24 7.15
N SER A 149 -14.53 6.79 6.22
CA SER A 149 -15.90 6.33 5.99
C SER A 149 -15.97 4.85 5.59
N LEU A 150 -15.10 4.42 4.68
CA LEU A 150 -15.04 3.02 4.23
C LEU A 150 -14.71 2.07 5.39
N LEU A 151 -13.68 2.38 6.17
CA LEU A 151 -13.22 1.52 7.26
C LEU A 151 -14.26 1.41 8.37
N LEU A 152 -14.88 2.52 8.79
CA LEU A 152 -15.95 2.52 9.80
C LEU A 152 -17.17 1.74 9.33
N LYS A 153 -17.64 1.95 8.09
CA LYS A 153 -18.76 1.18 7.51
C LYS A 153 -18.45 -0.30 7.38
N SER A 154 -17.17 -0.65 7.32
CA SER A 154 -16.67 -2.02 7.27
C SER A 154 -16.44 -2.64 8.66
N GLY A 155 -16.77 -1.91 9.74
CA GLY A 155 -16.69 -2.40 11.11
C GLY A 155 -15.35 -2.17 11.82
N ALA A 156 -14.49 -1.28 11.31
CA ALA A 156 -13.27 -0.88 12.02
C ALA A 156 -13.60 -0.26 13.38
N ASN A 157 -12.88 -0.65 14.43
CA ASN A 157 -13.14 -0.18 15.78
C ASN A 157 -12.44 1.18 16.06
N PRO A 158 -13.19 2.28 16.25
CA PRO A 158 -12.62 3.60 16.51
C PRO A 158 -12.07 3.76 17.93
N TYR A 159 -12.34 2.81 18.84
CA TYR A 159 -11.97 2.88 20.26
C TYR A 159 -10.64 2.17 20.58
N LEU A 160 -9.98 1.58 19.59
CA LEU A 160 -8.70 0.93 19.81
C LEU A 160 -7.61 1.95 20.15
N PRO A 161 -6.77 1.69 21.17
CA PRO A 161 -5.69 2.60 21.53
C PRO A 161 -4.59 2.56 20.47
N ILE A 162 -4.01 3.71 20.17
CA ILE A 162 -2.78 3.84 19.39
C ILE A 162 -1.64 3.24 20.21
N LYS A 163 -0.86 2.37 19.58
CA LYS A 163 0.30 1.70 20.21
C LYS A 163 1.64 2.30 19.80
N ARG A 164 1.63 3.32 18.94
CA ARG A 164 2.84 4.05 18.57
C ARG A 164 3.41 4.78 19.79
N ASP A 165 4.65 4.49 20.12
CA ASP A 165 5.38 5.22 21.17
C ASP A 165 5.58 6.69 20.77
N SER A 166 4.72 7.56 21.31
CA SER A 166 4.58 8.97 20.94
C SER A 166 3.60 9.68 21.89
N SER A 167 3.40 11.00 21.69
CA SER A 167 2.42 11.78 22.47
C SER A 167 0.96 11.34 22.29
N VAL A 168 0.68 10.54 21.25
CA VAL A 168 -0.66 9.99 20.98
C VAL A 168 -0.86 8.58 21.52
N TYR A 169 0.16 8.00 22.18
CA TYR A 169 0.06 6.66 22.77
C TYR A 169 -1.14 6.53 23.70
N GLY A 170 -1.86 5.41 23.59
CA GLY A 170 -3.03 5.09 24.39
C GLY A 170 -4.32 5.78 23.94
N LYS A 171 -4.24 6.78 23.05
CA LYS A 171 -5.43 7.49 22.55
C LYS A 171 -6.13 6.68 21.49
N ASN A 172 -7.45 6.79 21.43
CA ASN A 172 -8.24 6.17 20.36
C ASN A 172 -8.41 7.10 19.15
N SER A 173 -9.04 6.63 18.07
CA SER A 173 -9.18 7.40 16.82
C SER A 173 -10.03 8.67 17.01
N ILE A 174 -10.96 8.70 17.96
CA ILE A 174 -11.81 9.87 18.23
C ILE A 174 -10.97 10.95 18.93
N GLU A 175 -10.29 10.57 20.02
CA GLU A 175 -9.39 11.45 20.75
C GLU A 175 -8.24 11.95 19.86
N PHE A 176 -7.81 11.13 18.91
CA PHE A 176 -6.76 11.49 17.98
C PHE A 176 -7.20 12.59 17.01
N VAL A 177 -8.42 12.52 16.46
CA VAL A 177 -8.98 13.59 15.63
C VAL A 177 -9.07 14.89 16.40
N ASP A 178 -9.55 14.85 17.65
CA ASP A 178 -9.68 16.07 18.48
C ASP A 178 -8.31 16.72 18.72
N LEU A 179 -7.26 15.94 19.01
CA LEU A 179 -5.90 16.46 19.11
C LEU A 179 -5.37 17.07 17.82
N LEU A 180 -5.67 16.47 16.67
CA LEU A 180 -5.22 16.97 15.38
C LEU A 180 -5.87 18.32 15.05
N ILE A 181 -7.13 18.52 15.45
CA ILE A 181 -7.84 19.80 15.36
C ILE A 181 -7.21 20.83 16.30
N GLU A 182 -6.94 20.46 17.55
CA GLU A 182 -6.30 21.36 18.53
C GLU A 182 -4.90 21.79 18.08
N ALA A 183 -4.16 20.91 17.40
CA ALA A 183 -2.85 21.23 16.85
C ALA A 183 -2.89 22.21 15.66
N ASN A 184 -4.08 22.52 15.12
CA ASN A 184 -4.36 23.47 14.04
C ASN A 184 -3.46 23.32 12.79
N LYS A 185 -3.15 22.07 12.42
CA LYS A 185 -2.25 21.77 11.29
C LYS A 185 -2.97 21.64 9.94
N ALA A 186 -4.25 21.27 9.95
CA ALA A 186 -5.10 21.11 8.78
C ALA A 186 -6.59 21.12 9.19
N ASP A 187 -7.49 21.23 8.22
CA ASP A 187 -8.94 21.10 8.45
C ASP A 187 -9.35 19.62 8.50
N PHE A 188 -9.66 19.14 9.71
CA PHE A 188 -10.17 17.79 9.98
C PHE A 188 -11.70 17.75 10.15
N SER A 189 -12.42 18.83 9.84
CA SER A 189 -13.87 18.93 10.09
C SER A 189 -14.65 17.81 9.42
N LYS A 190 -14.31 17.45 8.18
CA LYS A 190 -14.95 16.36 7.43
C LYS A 190 -14.67 14.99 8.05
N VAL A 191 -13.43 14.72 8.48
CA VAL A 191 -13.09 13.48 9.19
C VAL A 191 -13.88 13.39 10.51
N LYS A 192 -13.93 14.48 11.29
CA LYS A 192 -14.69 14.54 12.54
C LYS A 192 -16.18 14.28 12.34
N GLU A 193 -16.78 14.91 11.33
CA GLU A 193 -18.18 14.70 10.98
C GLU A 193 -18.47 13.22 10.65
N ILE A 194 -17.64 12.61 9.81
CA ILE A 194 -17.79 11.20 9.41
C ILE A 194 -17.63 10.28 10.60
N MET A 195 -16.63 10.52 11.46
CA MET A 195 -16.41 9.75 12.69
C MET A 195 -17.68 9.78 13.53
N VAL A 196 -18.16 10.97 13.92
CA VAL A 196 -19.38 11.15 14.75
C VAL A 196 -20.59 10.46 14.14
N THR A 197 -20.77 10.54 12.82
CA THR A 197 -21.95 9.97 12.13
C THR A 197 -21.92 8.44 12.08
N ASN A 198 -20.74 7.83 12.03
CA ASN A 198 -20.56 6.38 11.84
C ASN A 198 -20.06 5.67 13.11
N LEU A 199 -19.99 6.36 14.26
CA LEU A 199 -19.69 5.70 15.53
C LEU A 199 -20.77 4.64 15.85
N PRO A 200 -20.39 3.48 16.38
CA PRO A 200 -21.37 2.52 16.90
C PRO A 200 -22.24 3.22 17.94
N LYS A 201 -23.56 3.15 17.76
CA LYS A 201 -24.49 3.60 18.80
C LYS A 201 -24.44 2.56 19.92
N ASN A 202 -24.01 2.99 21.11
CA ASN A 202 -24.08 2.18 22.33
C ASN A 202 -25.50 1.65 22.59
#